data_AF-R9ZT68-F1
#
_entry.id   AF-R9ZT68-F1
#
_cell.length_a   1.000
_cell.length_b   1.000
_cell.length_c   1.000
_cell.angle_alpha   90.00
_cell.angle_beta   90.00
_cell.angle_gamma   90.00
#
_symmetry.space_group_name_H-M   'P 1'
#
loop_
_entity.id
_entity.type
_entity.pdbx_description
1 polymer ?
#
loop_
_entity_poly.entity_id
_entity_poly.type
_entity_poly.pdbx_seq_one_letter_code
_entity_poly.pdbx_strand_id
1 'polypeptide(L)' 'MTLAFQLAVFALIAISFILLISVPVVFASPEGWSNNKNVVFSGTSLWIGLVFLVGILNSLIS' A
#
# COMPACT_ATOMS: atom_id res chain seq x y z
N MET A 1 19.77 -10.15 3.98
CA MET A 1 18.74 -9.18 4.43
C MET A 1 18.54 -8.00 3.47
N THR A 2 19.31 -7.89 2.38
CA THR A 2 19.13 -6.84 1.35
C THR A 2 18.01 -7.13 0.36
N LEU A 3 17.90 -8.37 -0.16
CA LEU A 3 16.88 -8.70 -1.17
C LEU A 3 15.45 -8.60 -0.64
N ALA A 4 15.16 -9.13 0.55
CA ALA A 4 13.83 -9.04 1.16
C ALA A 4 13.42 -7.58 1.43
N PHE A 5 14.36 -6.74 1.86
CA PHE A 5 14.13 -5.31 2.05
C PHE A 5 13.88 -4.58 0.74
N GLN A 6 14.69 -4.85 -0.29
CA GLN A 6 14.48 -4.30 -1.64
C GLN A 6 13.11 -4.69 -2.20
N LEU A 7 12.69 -5.95 -2.02
CA LEU A 7 11.36 -6.41 -2.42
C LEU A 7 10.25 -5.74 -1.61
N ALA A 8 10.41 -5.56 -0.29
CA ALA A 8 9.43 -4.87 0.55
C ALA A 8 9.27 -3.40 0.15
N VAL A 9 10.38 -2.70 -0.14
CA VAL A 9 10.38 -1.32 -0.65
C VAL A 9 9.73 -1.25 -2.03
N PHE A 10 10.05 -2.19 -2.93
CA PHE A 10 9.42 -2.26 -4.25
C PHE A 10 7.90 -2.47 -4.14
N ALA A 11 7.46 -3.39 -3.28
CA ALA A 11 6.04 -3.63 -3.02
C ALA A 11 5.36 -2.38 -2.45
N LEU A 12 5.98 -1.68 -1.49
CA LEU A 12 5.46 -0.43 -0.94
C LEU A 12 5.28 0.64 -2.02
N ILE A 13 6.26 0.79 -2.92
CA ILE A 13 6.17 1.72 -4.05
C ILE A 13 5.01 1.32 -4.98
N ALA A 14 4.93 0.05 -5.38
CA ALA A 14 3.88 -0.44 -6.27
C ALA A 14 2.47 -0.23 -5.69
N ILE A 15 2.26 -0.58 -4.41
CA ILE A 15 0.98 -0.36 -3.73
C ILE A 15 0.66 1.14 -3.63
N SER A 16 1.67 1.99 -3.39
CA SER A 16 1.47 3.45 -3.37
C SER A 16 0.96 3.98 -4.72
N PHE A 17 1.51 3.51 -5.84
CA PHE A 17 1.02 3.89 -7.18
C PHE A 17 -0.39 3.38 -7.44
N ILE A 18 -0.71 2.15 -7.02
CA ILE A 18 -2.06 1.60 -7.14
C ILE A 18 -3.05 2.46 -6.34
N LEU A 19 -2.73 2.82 -5.10
CA LEU A 19 -3.57 3.68 -4.26
C LEU A 19 -3.70 5.10 -4.83
N LEU A 20 -2.62 5.67 -5.36
CA LEU A 20 -2.61 6.99 -5.99
C LEU A 20 -3.64 7.10 -7.12
N ILE A 21 -3.81 6.04 -7.90
CA ILE A 21 -4.78 6.01 -9.02
C ILE A 21 -6.16 5.56 -8.52
N SER A 22 -6.23 4.48 -7.76
CA SER A 22 -7.51 3.87 -7.35
C SER A 22 -8.33 4.74 -6.41
N VAL A 23 -7.71 5.48 -5.48
CA VAL A 23 -8.44 6.30 -4.52
C VAL A 23 -9.22 7.44 -5.20
N PRO A 24 -8.60 8.28 -6.07
CA PRO A 24 -9.35 9.27 -6.85
C PRO A 24 -10.44 8.65 -7.72
N VAL A 25 -10.17 7.51 -8.38
CA VAL A 25 -11.15 6.83 -9.25
C VAL A 25 -12.37 6.34 -8.47
N VAL A 26 -12.16 5.74 -7.29
CA VAL A 26 -13.23 5.28 -6.41
C VAL A 26 -14.06 6.45 -5.89
N PHE A 27 -13.44 7.57 -5.56
CA PHE A 27 -14.17 8.75 -5.06
C PHE A 27 -14.87 9.56 -6.15
N ALA A 28 -14.37 9.54 -7.38
CA ALA A 28 -14.98 10.26 -8.49
C ALA A 28 -16.11 9.48 -9.18
N SER A 29 -16.23 8.16 -8.96
CA SER A 29 -17.26 7.33 -9.60
C SER A 29 -18.59 7.34 -8.82
N PRO A 30 -19.75 7.39 -9.53
CA PRO A 30 -21.06 7.23 -8.89
C PRO A 30 -21.13 5.90 -8.12
N GLU A 31 -21.62 5.93 -6.88
CA GLU A 31 -21.64 4.78 -5.96
C GLU A 31 -20.28 4.10 -5.72
N GLY A 32 -19.18 4.67 -6.21
CA GLY A 32 -17.84 4.10 -6.15
C GLY A 32 -17.40 3.82 -4.72
N TRP A 33 -17.72 4.72 -3.80
CA TRP A 33 -17.47 4.52 -2.37
C TRP A 33 -18.26 3.34 -1.80
N SER A 34 -19.57 3.27 -2.01
CA SER A 34 -20.42 2.21 -1.45
C SER A 34 -19.94 0.82 -1.88
N ASN A 35 -19.57 0.70 -3.16
CA ASN A 35 -19.20 -0.59 -3.76
C ASN A 35 -17.75 -1.00 -3.49
N ASN A 36 -16.83 -0.04 -3.33
CA ASN A 36 -15.38 -0.31 -3.23
C ASN A 36 -14.76 0.05 -1.87
N LYS A 37 -15.57 0.43 -0.87
CA LYS A 37 -15.11 0.78 0.49
C LYS A 37 -14.14 -0.25 1.08
N ASN A 38 -14.49 -1.54 0.99
CA ASN A 38 -13.65 -2.62 1.52
C ASN A 38 -12.33 -2.77 0.77
N VAL A 39 -12.31 -2.52 -0.54
CA VAL A 39 -11.10 -2.58 -1.36
C VAL A 39 -10.14 -1.45 -0.95
N VAL A 40 -10.65 -0.23 -0.81
CA VAL A 40 -9.85 0.92 -0.35
C VAL A 40 -9.29 0.68 1.06
N PHE A 41 -10.10 0.15 1.97
CA PHE A 41 -9.63 -0.17 3.32
C PHE A 41 -8.58 -1.27 3.33
N SER A 42 -8.78 -2.35 2.58
CA SER A 42 -7.80 -3.44 2.51
C SER A 42 -6.50 -3.01 1.85
N GLY A 43 -6.56 -2.16 0.81
CA GLY A 43 -5.37 -1.61 0.16
C GLY A 43 -4.60 -0.68 1.11
N THR A 44 -5.32 0.19 1.84
CA THR A 44 -4.72 1.11 2.81
C THR A 44 -4.12 0.37 4.00
N SER A 45 -4.78 -0.66 4.53
CA SER A 45 -4.23 -1.45 5.64
C SER A 45 -2.98 -2.23 5.23
N LEU A 46 -2.96 -2.81 4.03
CA LEU A 46 -1.77 -3.45 3.46
C LEU A 46 -0.62 -2.44 3.31
N TRP A 47 -0.92 -1.23 2.80
CA TRP A 47 0.07 -0.16 2.64
C TRP A 47 0.69 0.24 3.99
N ILE A 48 -0.13 0.45 5.03
CA ILE A 48 0.36 0.76 6.39
C ILE A 48 1.22 -0.38 6.92
N GLY A 49 0.80 -1.64 6.74
CA GLY A 49 1.57 -2.81 7.13
C GLY A 49 2.95 -2.87 6.46
N LEU A 50 3.01 -2.54 5.17
CA LEU A 50 4.28 -2.46 4.43
C LEU A 50 5.19 -1.34 4.93
N VAL A 51 4.65 -0.17 5.31
CA VAL A 51 5.44 0.91 5.93
C VAL A 51 6.11 0.44 7.22
N PHE A 52 5.35 -0.20 8.12
CA PHE A 52 5.91 -0.76 9.35
C PHE A 52 6.94 -1.86 9.07
N LEU A 53 6.65 -2.76 8.13
CA LEU A 53 7.56 -3.84 7.75
C LEU A 53 8.89 -3.30 7.25
N VAL A 54 8.88 -2.31 6.35
CA VAL A 54 10.10 -1.66 5.84
C VAL A 54 10.87 -1.00 6.98
N GLY A 55 10.19 -0.32 7.91
CA GLY A 55 10.83 0.28 9.08
C GLY A 55 11.50 -0.75 10.00
N ILE A 56 10.84 -1.89 10.27
CA ILE A 56 11.42 -2.99 11.06
C ILE A 56 12.62 -3.58 10.34
N LEU A 57 12.49 -3.90 9.04
CA LEU A 57 13.57 -4.47 8.25
C LEU A 57 14.78 -3.53 8.19
N ASN A 58 14.57 -2.21 8.10
CA ASN A 58 15.63 -1.21 8.12
C ASN A 58 16.49 -1.34 9.39
N SER A 59 15.87 -1.52 10.55
CA SER A 59 16.56 -1.71 11.84
C SER A 59 17.28 -3.06 11.99
N LEU A 60 16.97 -4.05 11.14
CA LEU A 60 17.60 -5.38 11.15
C LEU A 60 18.76 -5.51 10.15
N ILE A 61 18.89 -4.55 9.23
CA ILE A 61 19.89 -4.56 8.14
C ILE A 61 21.02 -3.58 8.43
N SER A 62 20.73 -2.49 9.14
CA SER A 62 21.73 -1.50 9.56
C SER A 62 22.72 -2.08 10.57
#